data_AF-F4BRM4-F1
#
_entry.id   AF-F4BRM4-F1
#
_cell.length_a   1.000
_cell.length_b   1.000
_cell.length_c   1.000
_cell.angle_alpha   90.00
_cell.angle_beta   90.00
_cell.angle_gamma   90.00
#
_symmetry.space_group_name_H-M   'P 1'
#
loop_
_entity.id
_entity.type
_entity.pdbx_description
1 polymer ?
#
loop_
_entity_poly.entity_id
_entity_poly.type
_entity_poly.pdbx_seq_one_letter_code
_entity_poly.pdbx_strand_id
1 'polypeptide(L)'
;MEGLFLIDQTIKETFLQYLIIERHYSELTKKAYQEDITHFELFLNQTGDTDFNSVTLQDVRIYLGELNEQGLSRNSISRKISSLRAFLSILIKKSAS
;
A
#
# COMPACT_ATOMS: atom_id res chain seq x y z
N MET A 1 26.89 -23.47 -1.32
CA MET A 1 26.73 -22.85 -2.65
C MET A 1 25.29 -23.14 -3.04
N GLU A 2 24.30 -22.25 -2.95
CA GLU A 2 24.17 -20.79 -2.79
C GLU A 2 23.35 -20.52 -1.50
N GLY A 3 23.55 -19.50 -0.67
CA GLY A 3 23.71 -18.10 -1.01
C GLY A 3 22.45 -17.32 -0.57
N LEU A 4 22.41 -16.93 0.71
CA LEU A 4 21.71 -15.75 1.22
C LEU A 4 20.16 -15.78 1.33
N PHE A 5 19.62 -16.57 2.25
CA PHE A 5 18.25 -16.39 2.78
C PHE A 5 18.24 -15.26 3.83
N LEU A 6 18.58 -14.04 3.45
CA LEU A 6 18.47 -12.86 4.33
C LEU A 6 18.27 -11.61 3.47
N ILE A 7 17.02 -11.23 3.24
CA ILE A 7 16.69 -9.84 2.94
C ILE A 7 15.50 -9.51 3.84
N ASP A 8 15.70 -8.57 4.75
CA ASP A 8 14.64 -7.94 5.54
C ASP A 8 13.65 -7.30 4.56
N GLN A 9 12.65 -8.06 4.14
CA GLN A 9 11.65 -7.61 3.18
C GLN A 9 10.73 -6.62 3.88
N THR A 10 10.65 -5.40 3.32
CA THR A 10 9.66 -4.44 3.79
C THR A 10 8.26 -5.05 3.68
N ILE A 11 7.34 -4.59 4.51
CA ILE A 11 5.97 -5.11 4.48
C ILE A 11 5.27 -4.83 3.13
N LYS A 12 5.69 -3.76 2.45
CA LYS A 12 5.32 -3.44 1.07
C LYS A 12 5.78 -4.53 0.10
N GLU A 13 7.05 -4.93 0.14
CA GLU A 13 7.58 -5.99 -0.75
C GLU A 13 6.91 -7.34 -0.48
N THR A 14 6.74 -7.69 0.80
CA THR A 14 6.02 -8.91 1.21
C THR A 14 4.61 -8.94 0.61
N PHE A 15 3.88 -7.81 0.67
CA PHE A 15 2.56 -7.69 0.09
C PHE A 15 2.58 -7.85 -1.44
N LEU A 16 3.52 -7.20 -2.13
CA LEU A 16 3.62 -7.28 -3.59
C LEU A 16 3.97 -8.70 -4.06
N GLN A 17 4.78 -9.44 -3.31
CA GLN A 17 5.03 -10.86 -3.57
C GLN A 17 3.78 -11.71 -3.34
N TYR A 18 3.06 -11.48 -2.24
CA TYR A 18 1.78 -12.13 -1.96
C TYR A 18 0.77 -11.97 -3.12
N LEU A 19 0.71 -10.79 -3.76
CA LEU A 19 -0.17 -10.58 -4.91
C LEU A 19 0.14 -11.53 -6.08
N ILE A 20 1.41 -11.83 -6.33
CA ILE A 20 1.83 -12.69 -7.44
C ILE A 20 1.70 -14.17 -7.06
N ILE A 21 2.24 -14.54 -5.91
CA ILE A 21 2.41 -15.94 -5.53
C ILE A 21 1.08 -16.53 -5.07
N GLU A 22 0.40 -15.85 -4.14
CA GLU A 22 -0.81 -16.38 -3.48
C GLU A 22 -2.09 -15.96 -4.20
N ARG A 23 -2.09 -14.79 -4.84
CA ARG A 23 -3.29 -14.24 -5.50
C ARG A 23 -3.27 -14.39 -7.01
N HIS A 24 -2.15 -14.83 -7.58
CA HIS A 24 -1.96 -15.01 -9.02
C HIS A 24 -2.34 -13.76 -9.85
N TYR A 25 -2.12 -12.58 -9.29
CA TYR A 25 -2.33 -11.33 -10.02
C TYR A 25 -1.23 -11.13 -11.05
N SER A 26 -1.57 -10.42 -12.13
CA SER A 26 -0.58 -10.08 -13.16
C SER A 26 0.46 -9.08 -12.63
N GLU A 27 1.64 -9.02 -13.26
CA GLU A 27 2.64 -7.99 -12.95
C GLU A 27 2.10 -6.57 -13.16
N LEU A 28 1.18 -6.36 -14.12
CA LEU A 28 0.50 -5.07 -14.31
C LEU A 28 -0.38 -4.71 -13.11
N THR A 29 -1.11 -5.69 -12.58
CA THR A 29 -1.91 -5.50 -11.38
C THR A 29 -1.01 -5.20 -10.17
N LYS A 30 0.07 -5.98 -9.95
CA LYS A 30 1.06 -5.70 -8.89
C LYS A 30 1.64 -4.29 -9.01
N LYS A 31 2.00 -3.85 -10.23
CA LYS A 31 2.50 -2.49 -10.47
C LYS A 31 1.48 -1.43 -10.07
N ALA A 32 0.20 -1.61 -10.42
CA ALA A 32 -0.86 -0.69 -10.02
C ALA A 32 -1.00 -0.58 -8.49
N TYR A 33 -0.91 -1.70 -7.77
CA TYR A 33 -0.89 -1.68 -6.29
C TYR A 33 0.38 -1.00 -5.74
N GLN A 34 1.54 -1.28 -6.32
CA GLN A 34 2.81 -0.65 -5.91
C GLN A 34 2.76 0.87 -6.08
N GLU A 35 2.26 1.37 -7.21
CA GLU A 35 2.10 2.80 -7.48
C GLU A 35 1.12 3.45 -6.50
N ASP A 36 0.01 2.78 -6.18
CA ASP A 36 -0.98 3.30 -5.24
C ASP A 36 -0.44 3.38 -3.81
N ILE A 37 0.25 2.33 -3.35
CA ILE A 37 0.88 2.30 -2.02
C ILE A 37 1.98 3.35 -1.92
N THR A 38 2.84 3.45 -2.93
CA THR A 38 3.93 4.44 -2.97
C THR A 38 3.38 5.86 -2.97
N HIS A 39 2.28 6.12 -3.68
CA HIS A 39 1.63 7.43 -3.64
C HIS A 39 1.11 7.76 -2.23
N PHE A 40 0.55 6.80 -1.52
CA PHE A 40 0.08 7.02 -0.15
C PHE A 40 1.25 7.19 0.83
N GLU A 41 2.35 6.46 0.64
CA GLU A 41 3.61 6.66 1.38
C GLU A 41 4.14 8.08 1.23
N LEU A 42 4.15 8.62 0.00
CA LEU A 42 4.55 10.00 -0.28
C LEU A 42 3.62 11.02 0.39
N PHE A 43 2.32 10.76 0.40
CA PHE A 43 1.34 11.58 1.11
C PHE A 43 1.63 11.61 2.62
N LEU A 44 1.83 10.46 3.25
CA LEU A 44 2.12 10.37 4.68
C LEU A 44 3.37 11.19 5.02
N ASN A 45 4.45 11.02 4.23
CA ASN A 45 5.71 11.77 4.40
C ASN A 45 5.52 13.29 4.38
N GLN A 46 4.56 13.81 3.61
CA GLN A 46 4.25 15.25 3.57
C GLN A 46 3.54 15.73 4.83
N THR A 47 2.80 14.84 5.50
CA THR A 47 2.06 15.12 6.74
C THR A 47 2.87 14.88 8.01
N GLY A 48 4.09 14.34 7.90
CA GLY A 48 5.02 14.12 9.01
C GLY A 48 4.97 12.72 9.63
N ASP A 49 4.07 11.85 9.18
CA ASP A 49 4.00 10.43 9.54
C ASP A 49 4.62 9.58 8.44
N THR A 50 5.42 8.57 8.76
CA THR A 50 6.07 7.73 7.74
C THR A 50 5.83 6.25 7.95
N ASP A 51 5.22 5.87 9.07
CA ASP A 51 5.04 4.49 9.45
C ASP A 51 3.65 3.98 9.05
N PHE A 52 3.61 2.95 8.22
CA PHE A 52 2.35 2.28 7.89
C PHE A 52 1.66 1.63 9.09
N ASN A 53 2.40 1.36 10.18
CA ASN A 53 1.83 0.84 11.42
C ASN A 53 1.08 1.90 12.24
N SER A 54 1.30 3.19 12.01
CA SER A 54 0.60 4.28 12.70
C SER A 54 -0.58 4.85 11.93
N VAL A 55 -0.84 4.36 10.70
CA VAL A 55 -1.92 4.87 9.84
C VAL A 55 -3.27 4.77 10.52
N THR A 56 -3.93 5.92 10.63
CA THR A 56 -5.26 6.07 11.21
C THR A 56 -6.35 6.22 10.14
N LEU A 57 -7.61 6.12 10.57
CA LEU A 57 -8.74 6.47 9.70
C LEU A 57 -8.74 7.96 9.31
N GLN A 58 -8.11 8.83 10.10
CA GLN A 58 -8.03 10.26 9.78
C GLN A 58 -7.11 10.48 8.59
N ASP A 59 -5.97 9.79 8.51
CA ASP A 59 -5.00 9.92 7.41
C ASP A 59 -5.64 9.50 6.08
N VAL A 60 -6.41 8.40 6.09
CA VAL A 60 -7.15 7.94 4.91
C VAL A 60 -8.21 8.96 4.47
N ARG A 61 -8.88 9.65 5.41
CA ARG A 61 -9.86 10.70 5.08
C ARG A 61 -9.21 11.94 4.49
N ILE A 62 -8.07 12.37 5.03
CA ILE A 62 -7.32 13.52 4.51
C ILE A 62 -6.80 13.18 3.10
N TYR A 63 -6.25 11.98 2.92
CA TYR A 63 -5.81 11.49 1.61
C TYR A 63 -6.93 11.49 0.58
N LEU A 64 -8.14 11.05 0.96
CA LEU A 64 -9.33 11.13 0.10
C LEU A 64 -9.68 12.56 -0.32
N GLY A 65 -9.54 13.52 0.60
CA GLY A 65 -9.70 14.95 0.31
C GLY A 65 -8.70 15.43 -0.73
N GLU A 66 -7.42 15.12 -0.53
CA GLU A 66 -6.36 15.50 -1.45
C GLU A 66 -6.55 14.89 -2.85
N LEU A 67 -6.92 13.61 -2.95
CA LEU A 67 -7.17 12.99 -4.25
C LEU A 67 -8.33 13.67 -5.01
N ASN A 68 -9.35 14.14 -4.30
CA ASN A 68 -10.44 14.92 -4.88
C ASN A 68 -9.96 16.31 -5.32
N GLU A 69 -9.15 17.00 -4.51
CA GLU A 69 -8.59 18.32 -4.83
C GLU A 69 -7.64 18.27 -6.04
N GLN A 70 -6.92 17.17 -6.21
CA GLN A 70 -6.11 16.89 -7.41
C GLN A 70 -6.95 16.60 -8.67
N GLY A 71 -8.28 16.50 -8.56
CA GLY A 71 -9.18 16.29 -9.69
C GLY A 71 -9.13 14.88 -10.28
N LEU A 72 -8.69 13.88 -9.51
CA LEU A 72 -8.66 12.49 -9.97
C LEU A 72 -10.07 11.96 -10.25
N SER A 73 -10.17 11.10 -11.26
CA SER A 73 -11.44 10.45 -11.57
C SER A 73 -11.91 9.56 -10.41
N ARG A 74 -13.23 9.41 -10.25
CA ARG A 74 -13.82 8.48 -9.25
C ARG A 74 -13.25 7.06 -9.37
N ASN A 75 -12.98 6.60 -10.59
CA ASN A 75 -12.40 5.29 -10.84
C ASN A 75 -10.96 5.20 -10.30
N SER A 76 -10.15 6.24 -10.52
CA SER A 76 -8.78 6.32 -9.99
C SER A 76 -8.78 6.32 -8.46
N ILE A 77 -9.65 7.11 -7.84
CA ILE A 77 -9.79 7.18 -6.37
C ILE A 77 -10.23 5.82 -5.82
N SER A 78 -11.27 5.21 -6.40
CA SER A 78 -11.78 3.89 -5.98
C SER A 78 -10.70 2.80 -6.07
N ARG A 79 -9.89 2.80 -7.13
CA ARG A 79 -8.76 1.89 -7.30
C ARG A 79 -7.73 2.09 -6.19
N LYS A 80 -7.28 3.33 -5.96
CA LYS A 80 -6.30 3.68 -4.91
C LYS A 80 -6.76 3.21 -3.53
N ILE A 81 -8.00 3.52 -3.15
CA ILE A 81 -8.57 3.12 -1.86
C ILE A 81 -8.69 1.60 -1.73
N SER A 82 -9.04 0.91 -2.83
CA SER A 82 -9.09 -0.56 -2.84
C SER A 82 -7.70 -1.18 -2.63
N SER A 83 -6.67 -0.63 -3.28
CA SER A 83 -5.27 -1.04 -3.10
C SER A 83 -4.82 -0.85 -1.65
N LEU A 84 -5.09 0.32 -1.05
CA LEU A 84 -4.74 0.62 0.34
C LEU A 84 -5.45 -0.27 1.34
N ARG A 85 -6.76 -0.49 1.16
CA ARG A 85 -7.54 -1.37 2.05
C ARG A 85 -6.96 -2.79 2.06
N ALA A 86 -6.60 -3.33 0.89
CA ALA A 86 -5.99 -4.65 0.81
C ALA A 86 -4.64 -4.68 1.54
N PHE A 87 -3.79 -3.68 1.32
CA PHE A 87 -2.48 -3.57 1.97
C PHE A 87 -2.57 -3.42 3.49
N LEU A 88 -3.32 -2.44 3.99
CA LEU A 88 -3.51 -2.18 5.42
C LEU A 88 -4.15 -3.37 6.14
N SER A 89 -5.02 -4.14 5.48
CA SER A 89 -5.62 -5.34 6.08
C SER A 89 -4.59 -6.43 6.41
N ILE A 90 -3.47 -6.48 5.68
CA ILE A 90 -2.38 -7.42 5.94
C ILE A 90 -1.51 -6.92 7.10
N LEU A 91 -1.31 -5.61 7.21
CA LEU A 91 -0.62 -5.01 8.36
C LEU A 91 -1.31 -5.37 9.67
N ILE A 92 -2.64 -5.17 9.73
CA ILE A 92 -3.46 -5.46 10.92
C ILE A 92 -3.39 -6.95 11.29
N LYS A 93 -3.34 -7.85 10.29
CA LYS A 93 -3.18 -9.28 10.55
C LYS A 93 -1.80 -9.64 11.09
N LYS A 94 -0.74 -8.99 10.59
CA LYS A 94 0.64 -9.21 11.02
C LYS A 94 0.92 -8.66 12.43
N SER A 95 0.30 -7.55 12.83
CA SER A 95 0.47 -6.98 14.18
C SER A 95 -0.38 -7.67 15.26
N ALA A 96 -1.28 -8.57 14.87
CA ALA A 96 -2.10 -9.37 15.79
C ALA A 96 -1.53 -10.80 16.05
N SER A 97 -0.32 -11.10 15.57
CA SER A 97 0.39 -12.38 15.75
C SER A 97 1.75 -12.14 16.39
#